data_AF-A0A7K5CPI4-F1
#
_entry.id   AF-A0A7K5CPI4-F1
#
_cell.length_a   1.000
_cell.length_b   1.000
_cell.length_c   1.000
_cell.angle_alpha   90.00
_cell.angle_beta   90.00
_cell.angle_gamma   90.00
#
_symmetry.space_group_name_H-M   'P 1'
#
loop_
_entity.id
_entity.type
_entity.pdbx_description
1 polymer ?
#
loop_
_entity_poly.entity_id
_entity_poly.type
_entity_poly.pdbx_seq_one_letter_code
_entity_poly.pdbx_strand_id
1 'polypeptide(L)'
;EVQGLHSQLVGLKKLLLNVSRAVIRDVLITFSPTEGPSTLNTTEKGKAGKIHLPREIFWSLSSQIVHVVVTVLNIQQLGMFKEVNQAGQVLDNTVVGITVGNTSISGLRDPVLLTFTHRQLPRGVTPQCVFWDPSKGAAGGWRGRGCVTRPGDRETVCSCDHLTFFTLLLHPALDSSTAQPLIAVATAGCGVAMAFSIFTIAFCIFIRCRFRFEETLRINLGLHMNLVGSLFLLNLAFLLNSGLSGRTQPGTCKVLGGVTHYCLLCCFTWTALEGCQLYLLFIKVLGVYIHHYLVKLSLLGWGLPVLVVGVAGIIGSYGEYIIQTTDHQVIAHLCWITSKHLLLHYITNCGYFSLIFLFNMVLFGVVTQKSCSLQGTGVVQGGHKPWKVALVAAGLFCLLGATWALAFLTYGISSTPVLYLFTILNSLQGIFIFIWLVILYYPKTKTTGSLSHIIRHDKNTTVSQE
;
A
#
# COMPACT_ATOMS: atom_id res chain seq x y z
N GLU A 1 -4.73 -39.85 38.27
CA GLU A 1 -5.70 -39.86 37.17
C GLU A 1 -5.84 -38.46 36.60
N VAL A 2 -5.81 -38.31 35.27
CA VAL A 2 -6.06 -37.04 34.59
C VAL A 2 -7.53 -37.03 34.18
N GLN A 3 -8.35 -36.23 34.85
CA GLN A 3 -9.79 -36.14 34.60
C GLN A 3 -10.08 -34.85 33.85
N GLY A 4 -10.28 -34.95 32.53
CA GLY A 4 -10.55 -33.80 31.66
C GLY A 4 -12.03 -33.43 31.67
N LEU A 5 -12.37 -32.22 32.11
CA LEU A 5 -13.72 -31.66 32.06
C LEU A 5 -13.86 -30.70 30.86
N HIS A 6 -14.58 -31.12 29.80
CA HIS A 6 -14.91 -30.27 28.65
C HIS A 6 -16.10 -29.36 28.95
N SER A 7 -15.95 -28.02 28.86
CA SER A 7 -17.08 -27.07 28.95
C SER A 7 -17.55 -26.63 27.57
N GLN A 8 -18.87 -26.65 27.34
CA GLN A 8 -19.55 -26.29 26.09
C GLN A 8 -19.65 -24.77 25.87
N LEU A 9 -18.57 -24.15 25.37
CA LEU A 9 -18.65 -22.83 24.73
C LEU A 9 -18.12 -23.00 23.30
N VAL A 10 -18.94 -22.69 22.30
CA VAL A 10 -18.57 -22.88 20.89
C VAL A 10 -17.31 -22.06 20.58
N GLY A 11 -16.27 -22.74 20.08
CA GLY A 11 -14.97 -22.13 19.80
C GLY A 11 -13.99 -22.10 20.97
N LEU A 12 -14.33 -22.60 22.16
CA LEU A 12 -13.40 -22.73 23.29
C LEU A 12 -13.28 -24.19 23.71
N LYS A 13 -12.05 -24.70 23.72
CA LYS A 13 -11.71 -26.03 24.23
C LYS A 13 -10.69 -25.88 25.34
N LYS A 14 -10.86 -26.62 26.43
CA LYS A 14 -9.98 -26.54 27.60
C LYS A 14 -9.55 -27.90 28.09
N LEU A 15 -8.34 -27.95 28.64
CA LEU A 15 -7.76 -29.08 29.35
C LEU A 15 -7.31 -28.59 30.72
N LEU A 16 -7.82 -29.23 31.77
CA LEU A 16 -7.41 -29.01 33.15
C LEU A 16 -6.49 -30.16 33.56
N LEU A 17 -5.31 -29.83 34.08
CA LEU A 17 -4.34 -30.80 34.60
C LEU A 17 -4.00 -30.44 36.03
N ASN A 18 -3.90 -31.47 36.86
CA ASN A 18 -3.42 -31.34 38.23
C ASN A 18 -1.97 -31.84 38.25
N VAL A 19 -1.02 -30.93 38.42
CA VAL A 19 0.41 -31.23 38.41
C VAL A 19 0.96 -31.08 39.82
N SER A 20 1.66 -32.11 40.30
CA SER A 20 2.34 -32.05 41.60
C SER A 20 3.53 -31.09 41.55
N ARG A 21 3.74 -30.31 42.61
CA ARG A 21 4.92 -29.46 42.76
C ARG A 21 6.25 -30.22 42.64
N ALA A 22 6.27 -31.50 43.01
CA ALA A 22 7.44 -32.36 42.96
C ALA A 22 7.71 -32.96 41.55
N VAL A 23 7.12 -32.38 40.49
CA VAL A 23 7.33 -32.88 39.14
C VAL A 23 8.81 -32.76 38.75
N ILE A 24 9.39 -33.87 38.27
CA ILE A 24 10.82 -33.97 37.94
C ILE A 24 11.05 -33.68 36.44
N ARG A 25 10.00 -33.84 35.62
CA ARG A 25 10.02 -33.71 34.16
C ARG A 25 9.11 -32.57 33.73
N ASP A 26 9.38 -32.05 32.54
CA ASP A 26 8.55 -31.05 31.90
C ASP A 26 7.19 -31.63 31.50
N VAL A 27 6.17 -30.77 31.48
CA VAL A 27 4.81 -31.18 31.13
C VAL A 27 4.58 -30.94 29.65
N LEU A 28 4.37 -32.02 28.90
CA LEU A 28 4.10 -31.97 27.46
C LEU A 28 2.62 -32.13 27.18
N ILE A 29 2.06 -31.18 26.42
CA ILE A 29 0.66 -31.12 26.03
C ILE A 29 0.59 -30.99 24.51
N THR A 30 -0.35 -31.67 23.89
CA THR A 30 -0.65 -31.52 22.46
C THR A 30 -1.89 -30.67 22.26
N PHE A 31 -1.98 -29.95 21.16
CA PHE A 31 -3.18 -29.21 20.80
C PHE A 31 -3.44 -29.25 19.30
N SER A 32 -4.72 -29.28 18.93
CA SER A 32 -5.17 -29.14 17.55
C SER A 32 -6.30 -28.11 17.49
N PRO A 33 -6.38 -27.27 16.44
CA PRO A 33 -7.50 -26.36 16.22
C PRO A 33 -8.87 -27.06 16.27
N THR A 34 -8.95 -28.29 15.74
CA THR A 34 -10.21 -29.04 15.62
C THR A 34 -10.51 -29.89 16.83
N GLU A 35 -9.52 -30.42 17.53
CA GLU A 35 -9.71 -31.38 18.64
C GLU A 35 -9.54 -30.73 20.01
N GLY A 36 -8.78 -29.64 20.11
CA GLY A 36 -8.47 -28.95 21.36
C GLY A 36 -7.18 -29.46 22.01
N PRO A 37 -6.94 -29.12 23.28
CA PRO A 37 -5.77 -29.55 24.03
C PRO A 37 -5.96 -30.96 24.63
N SER A 38 -4.92 -31.80 24.57
CA SER A 38 -4.90 -33.18 25.07
C SER A 38 -3.54 -33.55 25.68
N THR A 39 -3.52 -34.52 26.61
CA THR A 39 -2.27 -35.08 27.14
C THR A 39 -1.67 -36.10 26.19
N LEU A 40 -0.35 -36.23 26.18
CA LEU A 40 0.42 -37.12 25.31
C LEU A 40 0.13 -38.63 25.56
N ASN A 41 -1.03 -39.12 25.12
CA ASN A 41 -1.39 -40.54 25.06
C ASN A 41 -1.91 -40.96 23.68
N THR A 42 -2.06 -40.01 22.74
CA THR A 42 -2.62 -40.26 21.41
C THR A 42 -1.51 -40.39 20.38
N THR A 43 -1.57 -41.47 19.61
CA THR A 43 -0.69 -41.86 18.48
C THR A 43 -0.77 -40.91 17.28
N GLU A 44 -0.94 -39.61 17.47
CA GLU A 44 -0.98 -38.63 16.38
C GLU A 44 0.41 -38.05 16.09
N LYS A 45 1.23 -38.85 15.40
CA LYS A 45 2.47 -38.34 14.80
C LYS A 45 2.12 -37.40 13.62
N GLY A 46 2.21 -36.10 13.86
CA GLY A 46 2.59 -35.12 12.82
C GLY A 46 1.58 -34.04 12.44
N LYS A 47 0.42 -33.90 13.10
CA LYS A 47 -0.56 -32.83 12.82
C LYS A 47 -0.93 -31.94 14.00
N ALA A 48 -0.67 -32.35 15.23
CA ALA A 48 -0.99 -31.57 16.42
C ALA A 48 0.20 -30.69 16.84
N GLY A 49 -0.09 -29.44 17.20
CA GLY A 49 0.85 -28.55 17.86
C GLY A 49 1.22 -29.08 19.26
N LYS A 50 2.34 -28.59 19.80
CA LYS A 50 2.90 -29.05 21.09
C LYS A 50 3.14 -27.87 22.02
N ILE A 51 2.94 -28.08 23.31
CA ILE A 51 3.24 -27.13 24.38
C ILE A 51 4.13 -27.84 25.37
N HIS A 52 5.29 -27.26 25.62
CA HIS A 52 6.26 -27.76 26.58
C HIS A 52 6.37 -26.77 27.73
N LEU A 53 5.86 -27.16 28.89
CA LEU A 53 5.91 -26.36 30.10
C LEU A 53 7.10 -26.78 30.95
N PRO A 54 8.09 -25.88 31.16
CA PRO A 54 9.27 -26.17 31.96
C PRO A 54 8.89 -26.41 33.41
N ARG A 55 9.53 -27.39 34.04
CA ARG A 55 9.30 -27.79 35.43
C ARG A 55 9.49 -26.66 36.45
N GLU A 56 10.34 -25.67 36.15
CA GLU A 56 10.64 -24.52 37.03
C GLU A 56 9.38 -23.72 37.41
N ILE A 57 8.38 -23.71 36.52
CA ILE A 57 7.07 -23.05 36.75
C ILE A 57 6.40 -23.61 38.01
N PHE A 58 6.53 -24.91 38.26
CA PHE A 58 5.83 -25.58 39.36
C PHE A 58 6.55 -25.42 40.69
N TRP A 59 7.88 -25.27 40.69
CA TRP A 59 8.67 -25.16 41.91
C TRP A 59 8.46 -23.84 42.65
N SER A 60 8.20 -22.74 41.93
CA SER A 60 8.03 -21.40 42.53
C SER A 60 6.66 -21.20 43.19
N LEU A 61 5.71 -22.11 42.98
CA LEU A 61 4.33 -21.98 43.48
C LEU A 61 4.18 -22.55 44.90
N SER A 62 3.32 -21.92 45.71
CA SER A 62 3.13 -22.27 47.13
C SER A 62 2.33 -23.56 47.34
N SER A 63 1.46 -23.94 46.41
CA SER A 63 0.55 -25.08 46.54
C SER A 63 1.23 -26.41 46.19
N GLN A 64 0.86 -27.48 46.88
CA GLN A 64 1.42 -28.82 46.66
C GLN A 64 0.91 -29.47 45.35
N ILE A 65 -0.31 -29.11 44.95
CA ILE A 65 -0.90 -29.43 43.64
C ILE A 65 -1.18 -28.11 42.93
N VAL A 66 -0.73 -28.01 41.68
CA VAL A 66 -0.90 -26.85 40.83
C VAL A 66 -1.88 -27.19 39.71
N HIS A 67 -2.89 -26.35 39.54
CA HIS A 67 -3.84 -26.46 38.43
C HIS A 67 -3.26 -25.78 37.19
N VAL A 68 -3.07 -26.55 36.12
CA VAL A 68 -2.69 -26.04 34.80
C VAL A 68 -3.94 -26.07 33.94
N VAL A 69 -4.28 -24.93 33.35
CA VAL A 69 -5.36 -24.82 32.38
C VAL A 69 -4.78 -24.40 31.05
N VAL A 70 -4.92 -25.28 30.07
CA VAL A 70 -4.63 -24.99 28.66
C VAL A 70 -5.94 -24.79 27.92
N THR A 71 -6.03 -23.71 27.16
CA THR A 71 -7.19 -23.37 26.34
C THR A 71 -6.79 -23.24 24.88
N VAL A 72 -7.62 -23.76 23.99
CA VAL A 72 -7.53 -23.57 22.55
C VAL A 72 -8.80 -22.84 22.13
N LEU A 73 -8.63 -21.64 21.56
CA LEU A 73 -9.68 -20.68 21.27
C LEU A 73 -9.72 -20.43 19.76
N ASN A 74 -10.91 -20.46 19.18
CA ASN A 74 -11.16 -20.04 17.81
C ASN A 74 -11.67 -18.59 17.80
N ILE A 75 -10.84 -17.66 17.35
CA ILE A 75 -11.14 -16.21 17.40
C ILE A 75 -12.32 -15.81 16.53
N GLN A 76 -12.59 -16.55 15.45
CA GLN A 76 -13.68 -16.25 14.53
C GLN A 76 -15.04 -16.61 15.14
N GLN A 77 -15.11 -17.74 15.85
CA GLN A 77 -16.32 -18.19 16.53
C GLN A 77 -16.60 -17.40 17.81
N LEU A 78 -15.54 -17.04 18.56
CA LEU A 78 -15.67 -16.32 19.83
C LEU A 78 -15.84 -14.81 19.66
N GLY A 79 -15.43 -14.25 18.52
CA GLY A 79 -15.47 -12.79 18.29
C GLY A 79 -14.50 -11.98 19.16
N MET A 80 -13.60 -12.64 19.89
CA MET A 80 -12.57 -12.03 20.76
C MET A 80 -11.21 -11.94 20.06
N PHE A 81 -10.24 -11.26 20.68
CA PHE A 81 -8.86 -11.12 20.17
C PHE A 81 -8.76 -10.46 18.79
N LYS A 82 -9.63 -9.47 18.53
CA LYS A 82 -9.64 -8.69 17.29
C LYS A 82 -8.92 -7.36 17.50
N GLU A 83 -7.76 -7.21 16.88
CA GLU A 83 -7.07 -5.93 16.81
C GLU A 83 -7.65 -5.09 15.67
N VAL A 84 -8.04 -3.84 15.95
CA VAL A 84 -8.74 -2.93 15.02
C VAL A 84 -7.90 -2.61 13.76
N ASN A 85 -6.59 -2.92 13.76
CA ASN A 85 -5.66 -2.67 12.65
C ASN A 85 -4.62 -3.80 12.49
N GLN A 86 -5.06 -5.06 12.44
CA GLN A 86 -4.16 -6.21 12.36
C GLN A 86 -3.52 -6.36 10.96
N ALA A 87 -2.19 -6.28 10.87
CA ALA A 87 -1.44 -6.36 9.61
C ALA A 87 -1.12 -7.80 9.14
N GLY A 88 -1.40 -8.81 9.97
CA GLY A 88 -1.15 -10.22 9.69
C GLY A 88 -2.37 -11.10 9.93
N GLN A 89 -2.38 -12.30 9.35
CA GLN A 89 -3.45 -13.28 9.53
C GLN A 89 -3.09 -14.27 10.64
N VAL A 90 -4.02 -14.56 11.55
CA VAL A 90 -3.81 -15.59 12.58
C VAL A 90 -3.89 -16.98 11.93
N LEU A 91 -2.87 -17.82 12.15
CA LEU A 91 -2.85 -19.19 11.67
C LEU A 91 -4.06 -19.98 12.22
N ASP A 92 -4.85 -20.55 11.32
CA ASP A 92 -6.05 -21.35 11.61
C ASP A 92 -7.03 -20.69 12.60
N ASN A 93 -7.03 -19.36 12.71
CA ASN A 93 -7.83 -18.59 13.68
C ASN A 93 -7.68 -19.12 15.13
N THR A 94 -6.52 -19.71 15.46
CA THR A 94 -6.31 -20.44 16.71
C THR A 94 -5.44 -19.66 17.68
N VAL A 95 -5.92 -19.51 18.91
CA VAL A 95 -5.20 -18.91 20.03
C VAL A 95 -5.06 -19.94 21.15
N VAL A 96 -3.86 -20.08 21.69
CA VAL A 96 -3.53 -21.01 22.76
C VAL A 96 -3.28 -20.23 24.04
N GLY A 97 -4.17 -20.37 25.03
CA GLY A 97 -4.01 -19.77 26.35
C GLY A 97 -3.45 -20.76 27.35
N ILE A 98 -2.42 -20.35 28.10
CA ILE A 98 -1.83 -21.16 29.16
C ILE A 98 -1.92 -20.38 30.46
N THR A 99 -2.53 -21.00 31.48
CA THR A 99 -2.63 -20.44 32.83
C THR A 99 -2.24 -21.50 33.85
N VAL A 100 -1.47 -21.10 34.86
CA VAL A 100 -0.95 -22.00 35.89
C VAL A 100 -1.24 -21.37 37.25
N GLY A 101 -2.03 -22.06 38.07
CA GLY A 101 -2.56 -21.51 39.32
C GLY A 101 -3.43 -20.28 39.09
N ASN A 102 -3.42 -19.35 40.05
CA ASN A 102 -4.17 -18.09 39.99
C ASN A 102 -3.23 -16.87 39.85
N THR A 103 -2.05 -17.07 39.28
CA THR A 103 -0.98 -16.05 39.21
C THR A 103 -0.52 -15.82 37.78
N SER A 104 -0.27 -14.57 37.41
CA SER A 104 0.41 -14.23 36.16
C SER A 104 1.91 -14.53 36.27
N ILE A 105 2.43 -15.38 35.39
CA ILE A 105 3.85 -15.79 35.39
C ILE A 105 4.56 -15.11 34.21
N SER A 106 5.66 -14.41 34.50
CA SER A 106 6.49 -13.70 33.52
C SER A 106 7.96 -13.67 33.96
N GLY A 107 8.89 -13.57 33.00
CA GLY A 107 10.33 -13.52 33.28
C GLY A 107 10.94 -14.89 33.57
N LEU A 108 10.41 -15.94 32.95
CA LEU A 108 10.93 -17.30 33.06
C LEU A 108 12.35 -17.38 32.51
N ARG A 109 13.26 -18.04 33.25
CA ARG A 109 14.64 -18.30 32.81
C ARG A 109 14.67 -19.39 31.75
N ASP A 110 13.93 -20.47 32.00
CA ASP A 110 13.64 -21.49 30.98
C ASP A 110 12.28 -21.17 30.34
N PRO A 111 12.25 -20.78 29.05
CA PRO A 111 11.02 -20.32 28.39
C PRO A 111 10.07 -21.47 28.04
N VAL A 112 8.78 -21.14 27.95
CA VAL A 112 7.76 -22.07 27.44
C VAL A 112 7.93 -22.22 25.93
N LEU A 113 7.94 -23.47 25.46
CA LEU A 113 8.02 -23.76 24.03
C LEU A 113 6.64 -24.16 23.49
N LEU A 114 6.15 -23.41 22.51
CA LEU A 114 4.94 -23.73 21.75
C LEU A 114 5.33 -24.06 20.31
N THR A 115 5.00 -25.25 19.84
CA THR A 115 5.20 -25.66 18.45
C THR A 115 3.86 -25.60 17.71
N PHE A 116 3.74 -24.69 16.76
CA PHE A 116 2.61 -24.61 15.85
C PHE A 116 2.91 -25.43 14.60
N THR A 117 2.20 -26.53 14.40
CA THR A 117 2.30 -27.35 13.18
C THR A 117 1.46 -26.73 12.08
N HIS A 118 2.01 -26.60 10.88
CA HIS A 118 1.33 -26.04 9.73
C HIS A 118 1.73 -26.76 8.44
N ARG A 119 0.94 -26.58 7.38
CA ARG A 119 1.39 -26.97 6.03
C ARG A 119 2.56 -26.07 5.59
N GLN A 120 3.24 -26.46 4.52
CA GLN A 120 4.26 -25.60 3.94
C GLN A 120 3.66 -24.21 3.65
N LEU A 121 4.22 -23.19 4.29
CA LEU A 121 3.72 -21.82 4.16
C LEU A 121 3.93 -21.35 2.71
N PRO A 122 2.99 -20.58 2.14
CA PRO A 122 3.16 -19.98 0.83
C PRO A 122 4.45 -19.14 0.78
N ARG A 123 5.12 -19.13 -0.38
CA ARG A 123 6.28 -18.24 -0.59
C ARG A 123 5.84 -16.79 -0.35
N GLY A 124 6.59 -16.07 0.47
CA GLY A 124 6.25 -14.69 0.85
C GLY A 124 5.28 -14.58 2.03
N VAL A 125 5.32 -15.51 2.97
CA VAL A 125 4.63 -15.39 4.27
C VAL A 125 5.60 -15.68 5.40
N THR A 126 5.74 -14.77 6.36
CA THR A 126 6.56 -14.98 7.56
C THR A 126 5.71 -15.23 8.79
N PRO A 127 5.96 -16.34 9.52
CA PRO A 127 5.32 -16.57 10.79
C PRO A 127 6.02 -15.77 11.90
N GLN A 128 5.24 -15.17 12.79
CA GLN A 128 5.73 -14.49 13.98
C GLN A 128 4.90 -14.93 15.19
N CYS A 129 5.59 -15.36 16.25
CA CYS A 129 4.98 -15.67 17.53
C CYS A 129 4.60 -14.40 18.27
N VAL A 130 3.34 -14.28 18.63
CA VAL A 130 2.81 -13.12 19.36
C VAL A 130 1.91 -13.57 20.50
N PHE A 131 1.76 -12.70 21.48
CA PHE A 131 0.83 -12.85 22.59
C PHE A 131 -0.17 -11.70 22.63
N TRP A 132 -1.35 -11.95 23.20
CA TRP A 132 -2.36 -10.91 23.39
C TRP A 132 -2.05 -10.06 24.62
N ASP A 133 -1.92 -8.75 24.41
CA ASP A 133 -1.73 -7.76 25.47
C ASP A 133 -3.02 -6.91 25.62
N PRO A 134 -3.80 -7.08 26.70
CA PRO A 134 -4.98 -6.28 26.96
C PRO A 134 -4.69 -4.78 27.13
N SER A 135 -3.47 -4.40 27.50
CA SER A 135 -3.06 -3.01 27.73
C SER A 135 -2.68 -2.27 26.44
N LYS A 136 -2.60 -2.97 25.31
CA LYS A 136 -2.27 -2.38 24.01
C LYS A 136 -3.51 -1.72 23.39
N GLY A 137 -3.74 -0.45 23.69
CA GLY A 137 -4.84 0.35 23.13
C GLY A 137 -6.19 0.13 23.81
N ALA A 138 -7.28 0.61 23.21
CA ALA A 138 -8.61 0.59 23.83
C ALA A 138 -9.28 -0.81 23.87
N ALA A 139 -8.84 -1.75 23.02
CA ALA A 139 -9.45 -3.08 22.88
C ALA A 139 -8.43 -4.23 23.00
N GLY A 140 -7.19 -3.95 23.39
CA GLY A 140 -6.07 -4.90 23.38
C GLY A 140 -5.46 -5.12 21.98
N GLY A 141 -4.33 -5.84 21.92
CA GLY A 141 -3.71 -6.20 20.65
C GLY A 141 -2.48 -7.10 20.77
N TRP A 142 -1.92 -7.52 19.64
CA TRP A 142 -0.83 -8.50 19.58
C TRP A 142 0.55 -7.88 19.84
N ARG A 143 1.41 -8.53 20.64
CA ARG A 143 2.81 -8.14 20.87
C ARG A 143 3.75 -9.34 20.77
N GLY A 144 4.98 -9.12 20.32
CA GLY A 144 6.02 -10.16 20.25
C GLY A 144 7.08 -10.09 21.35
N ARG A 145 6.99 -9.14 22.29
CA ARG A 145 8.02 -8.95 23.33
C ARG A 145 8.07 -10.16 24.27
N GLY A 146 9.26 -10.68 24.55
CA GLY A 146 9.44 -11.85 25.41
C GLY A 146 9.17 -13.18 24.70
N CYS A 147 8.88 -13.16 23.39
CA CYS A 147 8.72 -14.35 22.55
C CYS A 147 9.74 -14.35 21.40
N VAL A 148 10.43 -15.47 21.20
CA VAL A 148 11.37 -15.70 20.10
C VAL A 148 10.75 -16.71 19.14
N THR A 149 10.73 -16.36 17.85
CA THR A 149 10.17 -17.22 16.79
C THR A 149 11.28 -17.99 16.10
N ARG A 150 11.13 -19.31 15.98
CA ARG A 150 12.01 -20.19 15.19
C ARG A 150 11.18 -20.86 14.09
N PRO A 151 11.16 -20.30 12.87
CA PRO A 151 10.39 -20.85 11.76
C PRO A 151 11.01 -22.15 11.25
N GLY A 152 10.15 -23.07 10.80
CA GLY A 152 10.53 -24.31 10.12
C GLY A 152 9.54 -24.64 8.99
N ASP A 153 9.90 -25.60 8.14
CA ASP A 153 9.14 -25.86 6.90
C ASP A 153 7.69 -26.31 7.12
N ARG A 154 7.44 -27.04 8.21
CA ARG A 154 6.13 -27.60 8.57
C ARG A 154 5.73 -27.36 10.03
N GLU A 155 6.58 -26.66 10.76
CA GLU A 155 6.34 -26.30 12.15
C GLU A 155 7.09 -25.03 12.49
N THR A 156 6.48 -24.18 13.31
CA THR A 156 7.13 -23.00 13.86
C THR A 156 7.17 -23.12 15.37
N VAL A 157 8.35 -22.94 15.97
CA VAL A 157 8.57 -23.03 17.41
C VAL A 157 8.65 -21.63 18.01
N CYS A 158 7.79 -21.36 18.98
CA CYS A 158 7.74 -20.14 19.78
C CYS A 158 8.34 -20.39 21.16
N SER A 159 9.31 -19.58 21.55
CA SER A 159 9.93 -19.63 22.88
C SER A 159 9.56 -18.37 23.64
N CYS A 160 8.72 -18.46 24.67
CA CYS A 160 8.18 -17.32 25.38
C CYS A 160 8.50 -17.34 26.89
N ASP A 161 8.84 -16.19 27.46
CA ASP A 161 9.25 -16.04 28.88
C ASP A 161 8.07 -15.80 29.85
N HIS A 162 6.83 -15.93 29.39
CA HIS A 162 5.63 -15.67 30.17
C HIS A 162 4.49 -16.62 29.80
N LEU A 163 3.41 -16.60 30.57
CA LEU A 163 2.19 -17.38 30.33
C LEU A 163 1.01 -16.45 30.06
N THR A 164 0.50 -16.47 28.83
CA THR A 164 -0.63 -15.64 28.38
C THR A 164 -1.42 -16.38 27.28
N PHE A 165 -1.94 -15.64 26.30
CA PHE A 165 -2.64 -16.14 25.12
C PHE A 165 -1.75 -15.95 23.89
N PHE A 166 -1.27 -17.04 23.32
CA PHE A 166 -0.33 -17.06 22.21
C PHE A 166 -1.00 -17.40 20.89
N THR A 167 -0.45 -16.89 19.80
CA THR A 167 -0.82 -17.30 18.46
C THR A 167 0.33 -17.10 17.47
N LEU A 168 0.22 -17.73 16.30
CA LEU A 168 1.14 -17.54 15.19
C LEU A 168 0.53 -16.58 14.18
N LEU A 169 1.14 -15.41 14.05
CA LEU A 169 0.71 -14.37 13.12
C LEU A 169 1.50 -14.47 11.81
N LEU A 170 0.80 -14.67 10.72
CA LEU A 170 1.35 -14.78 9.37
C LEU A 170 1.34 -13.40 8.69
N HIS A 171 2.52 -12.86 8.40
CA HIS A 171 2.65 -11.60 7.68
C HIS A 171 2.95 -11.87 6.20
N PRO A 172 2.29 -11.19 5.25
CA PRO A 172 2.73 -11.20 3.86
C PRO A 172 4.10 -10.54 3.76
N ALA A 173 5.09 -11.30 3.31
CA ALA A 173 6.48 -10.91 3.19
C ALA A 173 6.90 -10.78 1.72
N LEU A 174 7.50 -9.65 1.36
CA LEU A 174 8.20 -9.49 0.10
C LEU A 174 9.58 -10.16 0.26
N ASP A 175 9.83 -11.23 -0.49
CA ASP A 175 11.09 -11.98 -0.42
C ASP A 175 12.29 -11.08 -0.74
N SER A 176 13.40 -11.22 0.00
CA SER A 176 14.61 -10.39 -0.14
C SER A 176 15.20 -10.49 -1.55
N SER A 177 15.09 -11.68 -2.15
CA SER A 177 15.46 -11.99 -3.54
C SER A 177 14.66 -11.21 -4.59
N THR A 178 13.45 -10.76 -4.23
CA THR A 178 12.51 -10.04 -5.10
C THR A 178 12.50 -8.54 -4.81
N ALA A 179 12.70 -8.14 -3.56
CA ALA A 179 12.69 -6.74 -3.16
C ALA A 179 13.89 -5.96 -3.72
N GLN A 180 15.09 -6.55 -3.73
CA GLN A 180 16.30 -5.95 -4.31
C GLN A 180 16.16 -5.63 -5.81
N PRO A 181 15.75 -6.58 -6.69
CA PRO A 181 15.54 -6.27 -8.09
C PRO A 181 14.37 -5.30 -8.30
N LEU A 182 13.33 -5.34 -7.47
CA LEU A 182 12.23 -4.38 -7.57
C LEU A 182 12.67 -2.95 -7.26
N ILE A 183 13.48 -2.74 -6.21
CA ILE A 183 14.04 -1.42 -5.89
C ILE A 183 15.01 -0.95 -6.99
N ALA A 184 15.81 -1.86 -7.54
CA ALA A 184 16.70 -1.53 -8.67
C ALA A 184 15.90 -1.09 -9.91
N VAL A 185 14.83 -1.81 -10.26
CA VAL A 185 13.94 -1.45 -11.37
C VAL A 185 13.22 -0.14 -11.10
N ALA A 186 12.74 0.09 -9.88
CA ALA A 186 12.10 1.36 -9.50
C ALA A 186 13.07 2.54 -9.58
N THR A 187 14.31 2.36 -9.12
CA THR A 187 15.37 3.39 -9.16
C THR A 187 15.76 3.73 -10.59
N ALA A 188 16.02 2.71 -11.43
CA ALA A 188 16.31 2.91 -12.85
C ALA A 188 15.13 3.58 -13.57
N GLY A 189 13.92 3.12 -13.26
CA GLY A 189 12.66 3.66 -13.77
C GLY A 189 12.45 5.14 -13.45
N CYS A 190 12.69 5.54 -12.21
CA CYS A 190 12.63 6.95 -11.79
C CYS A 190 13.65 7.80 -12.56
N GLY A 191 14.87 7.30 -12.77
CA GLY A 191 15.90 7.98 -13.56
C GLY A 191 15.47 8.22 -15.02
N VAL A 192 14.90 7.18 -15.66
CA VAL A 192 14.35 7.29 -17.02
C VAL A 192 13.18 8.29 -17.07
N ALA A 193 12.24 8.20 -16.13
CA ALA A 193 11.10 9.11 -16.05
C ALA A 193 11.53 10.59 -15.88
N MET A 194 12.57 10.84 -15.07
CA MET A 194 13.16 12.17 -14.92
C MET A 194 13.78 12.69 -16.22
N ALA A 195 14.55 11.87 -16.93
CA ALA A 195 15.15 12.27 -18.21
C ALA A 195 14.08 12.66 -19.24
N PHE A 196 13.02 11.86 -19.39
CA PHE A 196 11.91 12.18 -20.28
C PHE A 196 11.09 13.39 -19.82
N SER A 197 10.97 13.62 -18.51
CA SER A 197 10.35 14.85 -17.98
C SER A 197 11.14 16.09 -18.39
N ILE A 198 12.48 16.04 -18.32
CA ILE A 198 13.36 17.13 -18.79
C ILE A 198 13.19 17.37 -20.29
N PHE A 199 13.23 16.32 -21.11
CA PHE A 199 12.99 16.44 -22.55
C PHE A 199 11.61 17.02 -22.86
N THR A 200 10.59 16.61 -22.12
CA THR A 200 9.23 17.15 -22.27
C THR A 200 9.16 18.62 -21.92
N ILE A 201 9.75 19.04 -20.80
CA ILE A 201 9.80 20.46 -20.41
C ILE A 201 10.53 21.28 -21.47
N ALA A 202 11.69 20.82 -21.95
CA ALA A 202 12.45 21.48 -23.01
C ALA A 202 11.64 21.61 -24.30
N PHE A 203 10.95 20.55 -24.72
CA PHE A 203 10.07 20.56 -25.88
C PHE A 203 8.90 21.54 -25.71
N CYS A 204 8.28 21.56 -24.53
CA CYS A 204 7.21 22.50 -24.22
C CYS A 204 7.71 23.95 -24.27
N ILE A 205 8.91 24.25 -23.75
CA ILE A 205 9.51 25.60 -23.85
C ILE A 205 9.77 25.97 -25.31
N PHE A 206 10.31 25.04 -26.10
CA PHE A 206 10.55 25.25 -27.53
C PHE A 206 9.26 25.61 -28.29
N ILE A 207 8.17 24.87 -28.07
CA ILE A 207 6.86 25.14 -28.69
C ILE A 207 6.30 26.49 -28.22
N ARG A 208 6.44 26.84 -26.92
CA ARG A 208 6.04 28.16 -26.41
C ARG A 208 6.77 29.30 -27.10
N CYS A 209 8.08 29.15 -27.32
CA CYS A 209 8.88 30.15 -28.04
C CYS A 209 8.44 30.27 -29.51
N ARG A 210 8.09 29.16 -30.16
CA ARG A 210 7.71 29.15 -31.57
C ARG A 210 6.32 29.75 -31.84
N PHE A 211 5.37 29.52 -30.94
CA PHE A 211 3.96 29.90 -31.08
C PHE A 211 3.52 30.90 -30.01
N ARG A 212 4.29 32.00 -29.86
CA ARG A 212 4.11 33.01 -28.80
C ARG A 212 2.73 33.68 -28.77
N PHE A 213 1.98 33.65 -29.88
CA PHE A 213 0.74 34.43 -30.05
C PHE A 213 -0.56 33.68 -29.73
N GLU A 214 -0.51 32.38 -29.45
CA GLU A 214 -1.72 31.58 -29.20
C GLU A 214 -1.96 31.37 -27.71
N GLU A 215 -2.92 32.10 -27.14
CA GLU A 215 -3.18 32.12 -25.69
C GLU A 215 -3.68 30.76 -25.15
N THR A 216 -4.55 30.08 -25.89
CA THR A 216 -5.03 28.73 -25.57
C THR A 216 -3.88 27.72 -25.50
N LEU A 217 -2.97 27.76 -26.48
CA LEU A 217 -1.79 26.91 -26.51
C LEU A 217 -0.87 27.18 -25.31
N ARG A 218 -0.67 28.46 -24.97
CA ARG A 218 0.15 28.87 -23.81
C ARG A 218 -0.38 28.31 -22.49
N ILE A 219 -1.71 28.31 -22.31
CA ILE A 219 -2.39 27.79 -21.11
C ILE A 219 -2.24 26.27 -21.04
N ASN A 220 -2.63 25.54 -22.09
CA ASN A 220 -2.54 24.06 -22.14
C ASN A 220 -1.12 23.57 -21.88
N LEU A 221 -0.15 24.18 -22.55
CA LEU A 221 1.26 23.82 -22.42
C LEU A 221 1.81 24.16 -21.03
N GLY A 222 1.22 25.14 -20.34
CA GLY A 222 1.57 25.48 -18.97
C GLY A 222 1.04 24.52 -17.93
N LEU A 223 -0.19 24.05 -18.10
CA LEU A 223 -0.75 22.99 -17.28
C LEU A 223 0.08 21.71 -17.39
N HIS A 224 0.42 21.33 -18.63
CA HIS A 224 1.32 20.20 -18.89
C HIS A 224 2.71 20.36 -18.26
N MET A 225 3.31 21.55 -18.35
CA MET A 225 4.60 21.82 -17.69
C MET A 225 4.52 21.65 -16.17
N ASN A 226 3.43 22.07 -15.53
CA ASN A 226 3.27 21.89 -14.09
C ASN A 226 3.04 20.42 -13.72
N LEU A 227 2.25 19.67 -14.49
CA LEU A 227 2.07 18.23 -14.32
C LEU A 227 3.41 17.49 -14.44
N VAL A 228 4.15 17.71 -15.52
CA VAL A 228 5.46 17.09 -15.76
C VAL A 228 6.48 17.53 -14.71
N GLY A 229 6.43 18.80 -14.28
CA GLY A 229 7.25 19.32 -13.19
C GLY A 229 6.96 18.62 -11.87
N SER A 230 5.68 18.38 -11.53
CA SER A 230 5.30 17.64 -10.33
C SER A 230 5.73 16.17 -10.35
N LEU A 231 5.65 15.52 -11.52
CA LEU A 231 6.17 14.17 -11.73
C LEU A 231 7.70 14.12 -11.56
N PHE A 232 8.42 15.10 -12.11
CA PHE A 232 9.87 15.21 -11.92
C PHE A 232 10.22 15.35 -10.44
N LEU A 233 9.54 16.24 -9.71
CA LEU A 233 9.75 16.45 -8.27
C LEU A 233 9.43 15.20 -7.45
N LEU A 234 8.40 14.44 -7.83
CA LEU A 234 8.05 13.18 -7.16
C LEU A 234 9.13 12.12 -7.35
N ASN A 235 9.62 11.92 -8.58
CA ASN A 235 10.70 10.98 -8.87
C ASN A 235 12.01 11.40 -8.18
N LEU A 236 12.33 12.69 -8.17
CA LEU A 236 13.49 13.22 -7.44
C LEU A 236 13.34 12.99 -5.92
N ALA A 237 12.18 13.27 -5.35
CA ALA A 237 11.91 13.03 -3.93
C ALA A 237 12.03 11.54 -3.58
N PHE A 238 11.56 10.64 -4.45
CA PHE A 238 11.71 9.20 -4.28
C PHE A 238 13.19 8.77 -4.30
N LEU A 239 13.99 9.25 -5.25
CA LEU A 239 15.42 8.95 -5.31
C LEU A 239 16.18 9.47 -4.09
N LEU A 240 15.87 10.70 -3.64
CA LEU A 240 16.44 11.25 -2.41
C LEU A 240 16.04 10.42 -1.19
N ASN A 241 14.77 10.00 -1.12
CA ASN A 241 14.27 9.14 -0.06
C ASN A 241 15.00 7.80 -0.03
N SER A 242 15.08 7.10 -1.17
CA SER A 242 15.78 5.83 -1.29
C SER A 242 17.29 5.93 -1.07
N GLY A 243 17.91 7.06 -1.44
CA GLY A 243 19.37 7.24 -1.37
C GLY A 243 19.88 7.74 -0.01
N LEU A 244 19.09 8.55 0.71
CA LEU A 244 19.52 9.21 1.95
C LEU A 244 18.93 8.57 3.21
N SER A 245 17.84 7.82 3.12
CA SER A 245 17.13 7.26 4.27
C SER A 245 18.04 6.47 5.23
N GLY A 246 18.94 5.63 4.73
CA GLY A 246 19.82 4.80 5.56
C GLY A 246 20.93 5.54 6.32
N ARG A 247 21.12 6.85 6.08
CA ARG A 247 22.21 7.67 6.67
C ARG A 247 21.71 8.92 7.39
N THR A 248 20.40 9.07 7.59
CA THR A 248 19.83 10.36 8.02
C THR A 248 19.41 10.39 9.48
N GLN A 249 19.52 11.58 10.08
CA GLN A 249 19.00 11.87 11.41
C GLN A 249 17.46 11.82 11.42
N PRO A 250 16.81 11.54 12.57
CA PRO A 250 15.35 11.42 12.66
C PRO A 250 14.60 12.63 12.13
N GLY A 251 15.13 13.85 12.31
CA GLY A 251 14.54 15.08 11.79
C GLY A 251 14.54 15.15 10.26
N THR A 252 15.65 14.79 9.62
CA THR A 252 15.76 14.76 8.15
C THR A 252 14.82 13.74 7.54
N CYS A 253 14.62 12.59 8.19
CA CYS A 253 13.67 11.58 7.72
C CYS A 253 12.22 12.11 7.72
N LYS A 254 11.81 12.86 8.76
CA LYS A 254 10.49 13.49 8.78
C LYS A 254 10.29 14.46 7.61
N VAL A 255 11.30 15.28 7.33
CA VAL A 255 11.26 16.23 6.20
C VAL A 255 11.17 15.47 4.88
N LEU A 256 11.97 14.43 4.69
CA LEU A 256 12.03 13.65 3.46
C LEU A 256 10.69 12.95 3.18
N GLY A 257 10.09 12.33 4.20
CA GLY A 257 8.75 11.74 4.09
C GLY A 257 7.66 12.78 3.81
N GLY A 258 7.75 13.96 4.44
CA GLY A 258 6.86 15.09 4.16
C GLY A 258 6.96 15.59 2.71
N VAL A 259 8.18 15.76 2.21
CA VAL A 259 8.44 16.17 0.82
C VAL A 259 7.94 15.13 -0.17
N THR A 260 8.19 13.84 0.04
CA THR A 260 7.67 12.79 -0.84
C THR A 260 6.13 12.78 -0.85
N HIS A 261 5.47 12.90 0.32
CA HIS A 261 4.01 12.99 0.41
C HIS A 261 3.46 14.24 -0.31
N TYR A 262 4.14 15.39 -0.16
CA TYR A 262 3.76 16.62 -0.85
C TYR A 262 3.85 16.50 -2.36
N CYS A 263 4.97 16.00 -2.90
CA CYS A 263 5.15 15.81 -4.33
C CYS A 263 4.10 14.84 -4.91
N LEU A 264 3.73 13.81 -4.16
CA LEU A 264 2.71 12.84 -4.56
C LEU A 264 1.33 13.51 -4.70
N LEU A 265 0.91 14.27 -3.69
CA LEU A 265 -0.37 14.99 -3.72
C LEU A 265 -0.38 16.07 -4.82
N CYS A 266 0.74 16.74 -5.05
CA CYS A 266 0.89 17.68 -6.18
C CYS A 266 0.66 16.98 -7.51
N CYS A 267 1.28 15.81 -7.73
CA CYS A 267 1.08 15.02 -8.93
C CYS A 267 -0.39 14.71 -9.16
N PHE A 268 -1.10 14.20 -8.15
CA PHE A 268 -2.52 13.88 -8.28
C PHE A 268 -3.38 15.13 -8.57
N THR A 269 -3.11 16.23 -7.88
CA THR A 269 -3.86 17.48 -8.07
C THR A 269 -3.66 18.02 -9.49
N TRP A 270 -2.42 18.02 -10.00
CA TRP A 270 -2.13 18.44 -11.37
C TRP A 270 -2.74 17.49 -12.40
N THR A 271 -2.77 16.18 -12.14
CA THR A 271 -3.47 15.21 -12.99
C THR A 271 -4.98 15.49 -13.04
N ALA A 272 -5.60 15.89 -11.93
CA ALA A 272 -7.01 16.31 -11.90
C ALA A 272 -7.25 17.59 -12.71
N LEU A 273 -6.37 18.59 -12.55
CA LEU A 273 -6.46 19.88 -13.26
C LEU A 273 -6.27 19.72 -14.77
N GLU A 274 -5.36 18.85 -15.19
CA GLU A 274 -5.19 18.50 -16.60
C GLU A 274 -6.44 17.78 -17.15
N GLY A 275 -7.04 16.88 -16.37
CA GLY A 275 -8.33 16.26 -16.69
C GLY A 275 -9.45 17.28 -16.91
N CYS A 276 -9.58 18.27 -16.02
CA CYS A 276 -10.51 19.39 -16.19
C CYS A 276 -10.26 20.17 -17.49
N GLN A 277 -8.99 20.44 -17.80
CA GLN A 277 -8.63 21.19 -18.99
C GLN A 277 -8.97 20.41 -20.27
N LEU A 278 -8.71 19.11 -20.29
CA LEU A 278 -9.11 18.24 -21.40
C LEU A 278 -10.63 18.27 -21.61
N TYR A 279 -11.41 18.21 -20.53
CA TYR A 279 -12.87 18.34 -20.61
C TYR A 279 -13.30 19.69 -21.22
N LEU A 280 -12.69 20.80 -20.77
CA LEU A 280 -12.99 22.13 -21.33
C LEU A 280 -12.64 22.20 -22.82
N LEU A 281 -11.47 21.72 -23.23
CA LEU A 281 -11.02 21.74 -24.63
C LEU A 281 -11.94 20.94 -25.57
N PHE A 282 -12.41 19.78 -25.15
CA PHE A 282 -13.22 18.89 -25.99
C PHE A 282 -14.72 19.20 -25.98
N ILE A 283 -15.29 19.68 -24.86
CA ILE A 283 -16.74 19.86 -24.72
C ILE A 283 -17.16 21.33 -24.83
N LYS A 284 -16.38 22.24 -24.25
CA LYS A 284 -16.65 23.69 -24.32
C LYS A 284 -15.72 24.31 -25.36
N VAL A 285 -16.18 24.36 -26.61
CA VAL A 285 -15.53 25.15 -27.67
C VAL A 285 -15.29 26.55 -27.12
N LEU A 286 -14.01 26.91 -26.95
CA LEU A 286 -13.53 27.95 -26.04
C LEU A 286 -14.24 29.30 -26.21
N GLY A 287 -14.96 29.69 -25.16
CA GLY A 287 -15.49 31.04 -24.96
C GLY A 287 -15.43 31.52 -23.50
N VAL A 288 -14.59 30.91 -22.65
CA VAL A 288 -14.48 31.31 -21.24
C VAL A 288 -13.11 31.94 -20.99
N TYR A 289 -13.01 33.25 -21.22
CA TYR A 289 -11.83 34.03 -20.85
C TYR A 289 -11.83 34.27 -19.33
N ILE A 290 -11.07 33.46 -18.59
CA ILE A 290 -10.87 33.67 -17.15
C ILE A 290 -9.56 34.42 -16.97
N HIS A 291 -9.64 35.66 -16.50
CA HIS A 291 -8.47 36.47 -16.16
C HIS A 291 -7.58 35.73 -15.13
N HIS A 292 -6.29 35.62 -15.42
CA HIS A 292 -5.28 34.87 -14.64
C HIS A 292 -5.61 33.40 -14.36
N TYR A 293 -6.26 32.70 -15.30
CA TYR A 293 -6.64 31.29 -15.17
C TYR A 293 -5.51 30.37 -14.68
N LEU A 294 -4.34 30.42 -15.33
CA LEU A 294 -3.20 29.57 -14.98
C LEU A 294 -2.67 29.84 -13.57
N VAL A 295 -2.68 31.10 -13.12
CA VAL A 295 -2.24 31.45 -11.75
C VAL A 295 -3.20 30.87 -10.71
N LYS A 296 -4.52 30.98 -10.95
CA LYS A 296 -5.53 30.39 -10.06
C LYS A 296 -5.39 28.88 -9.96
N LEU A 297 -5.16 28.20 -11.10
CA LEU A 297 -4.91 26.76 -11.12
C LEU A 297 -3.59 26.39 -10.45
N SER A 298 -2.53 27.19 -10.62
CA SER A 298 -1.27 26.97 -9.91
C SER A 298 -1.40 27.12 -8.40
N LEU A 299 -2.17 28.11 -7.93
CA LEU A 299 -2.47 28.27 -6.51
C LEU A 299 -3.21 27.05 -5.95
N LEU A 300 -4.17 26.51 -6.71
CA LEU A 300 -4.89 25.30 -6.30
C LEU A 300 -3.99 24.06 -6.35
N GLY A 301 -3.25 23.87 -7.45
CA GLY A 301 -2.42 22.70 -7.73
C GLY A 301 -1.26 22.53 -6.77
N TRP A 302 -0.61 23.62 -6.36
CA TRP A 302 0.48 23.60 -5.39
C TRP A 302 0.00 23.86 -3.96
N GLY A 303 -0.99 24.73 -3.77
CA GLY A 303 -1.43 25.15 -2.44
C GLY A 303 -2.24 24.11 -1.66
N LEU A 304 -3.13 23.37 -2.35
CA LEU A 304 -3.96 22.36 -1.67
C LEU A 304 -3.13 21.20 -1.09
N PRO A 305 -2.12 20.65 -1.80
CA PRO A 305 -1.14 19.72 -1.24
C PRO A 305 -0.36 20.26 -0.03
N VAL A 306 0.03 21.55 -0.04
CA VAL A 306 0.73 22.17 1.11
C VAL A 306 -0.15 22.12 2.35
N LEU A 307 -1.44 22.43 2.22
CA LEU A 307 -2.37 22.40 3.35
C LEU A 307 -2.46 21.00 3.97
N VAL A 308 -2.65 19.96 3.13
CA VAL A 308 -2.79 18.58 3.58
C VAL A 308 -1.53 18.08 4.29
N VAL A 309 -0.35 18.32 3.68
CA VAL A 309 0.94 17.93 4.27
C VAL A 309 1.26 18.75 5.51
N GLY A 310 0.90 20.03 5.55
CA GLY A 310 1.09 20.89 6.73
C GLY A 310 0.35 20.35 7.95
N VAL A 311 -0.92 19.98 7.79
CA VAL A 311 -1.72 19.35 8.86
C VAL A 311 -1.12 18.02 9.30
N ALA A 312 -0.73 17.16 8.35
CA ALA A 312 -0.07 15.88 8.66
C ALA A 312 1.27 16.07 9.41
N GLY A 313 2.01 17.11 9.04
CA GLY A 313 3.28 17.48 9.67
C GLY A 313 3.11 17.96 11.10
N ILE A 314 2.10 18.80 11.38
CA ILE A 314 1.79 19.29 12.74
C ILE A 314 1.43 18.14 13.67
N ILE A 315 0.69 17.14 13.16
CA ILE A 315 0.33 15.92 13.91
C ILE A 315 1.57 15.04 14.20
N GLY A 316 2.70 15.31 13.55
CA GLY A 316 3.92 14.53 13.70
C GLY A 316 3.82 13.16 13.03
N SER A 317 3.03 13.04 11.96
CA SER A 317 2.71 11.74 11.35
C SER A 317 3.85 11.11 10.55
N TYR A 318 4.91 11.86 10.27
CA TYR A 318 6.05 11.41 9.47
C TYR A 318 7.13 10.82 10.36
N GLY A 319 7.79 9.78 9.86
CA GLY A 319 8.90 9.14 10.55
C GLY A 319 9.56 8.08 9.68
N GLU A 320 10.36 7.25 10.34
CA GLU A 320 11.01 6.14 9.69
C GLU A 320 10.00 5.03 9.43
N TYR A 321 9.95 4.59 8.17
CA TYR A 321 9.18 3.46 7.70
C TYR A 321 10.15 2.37 7.24
N ILE A 322 10.30 1.35 8.07
CA ILE A 322 11.25 0.28 7.83
C ILE A 322 10.52 -0.81 7.03
N ILE A 323 10.98 -1.04 5.79
CA ILE A 323 10.59 -2.24 5.04
C ILE A 323 11.56 -3.34 5.48
N GLN A 324 11.11 -4.23 6.37
CA GLN A 324 11.93 -5.32 6.91
C GLN A 324 11.81 -6.57 6.03
N THR A 325 12.94 -7.24 5.74
CA THR A 325 12.92 -8.63 5.24
C THR A 325 12.54 -9.57 6.38
N THR A 326 12.25 -10.78 5.95
CA THR A 326 12.14 -12.01 6.74
C THR A 326 13.31 -12.33 7.69
N ASP A 327 14.50 -11.74 7.54
CA ASP A 327 15.69 -12.04 8.37
C ASP A 327 16.06 -10.91 9.37
N HIS A 328 15.13 -10.01 9.69
CA HIS A 328 15.43 -8.76 10.41
C HIS A 328 16.50 -7.88 9.72
N GLN A 329 16.81 -8.18 8.45
CA GLN A 329 17.60 -7.29 7.61
C GLN A 329 16.69 -6.17 7.13
N VAL A 330 17.14 -4.93 7.34
CA VAL A 330 16.45 -3.77 6.80
C VAL A 330 16.67 -3.77 5.29
N ILE A 331 15.61 -4.00 4.50
CA ILE A 331 15.65 -3.98 3.02
C ILE A 331 15.91 -2.56 2.55
N ALA A 332 15.13 -1.65 3.12
CA ALA A 332 15.22 -0.24 2.85
C ALA A 332 14.65 0.49 4.07
N HIS A 333 15.47 1.38 4.61
CA HIS A 333 14.94 2.49 5.38
C HIS A 333 14.20 3.36 4.37
N LEU A 334 12.93 3.66 4.56
CA LEU A 334 12.28 4.74 3.83
C LEU A 334 11.71 5.71 4.85
N CYS A 335 11.57 6.95 4.43
CA CYS A 335 10.95 7.98 5.24
C CYS A 335 9.52 8.18 4.76
N TRP A 336 8.54 7.84 5.60
CA TRP A 336 7.13 7.87 5.23
C TRP A 336 6.22 8.13 6.45
N ILE A 337 4.90 8.15 6.23
CA ILE A 337 3.91 8.24 7.30
C ILE A 337 4.05 7.00 8.21
N THR A 338 4.19 7.25 9.52
CA THR A 338 4.42 6.21 10.52
C THR A 338 3.20 5.32 10.71
N SER A 339 3.40 4.03 10.98
CA SER A 339 2.34 3.03 11.21
C SER A 339 1.37 3.39 12.34
N LYS A 340 1.76 4.26 13.28
CA LYS A 340 0.88 4.78 14.34
C LYS A 340 -0.26 5.66 13.82
N HIS A 341 -0.13 6.24 12.62
CA HIS A 341 -1.10 7.15 11.99
C HIS A 341 -1.67 6.56 10.69
N LEU A 342 -2.01 5.27 10.71
CA LEU A 342 -2.48 4.52 9.54
C LEU A 342 -3.81 5.06 8.99
N LEU A 343 -4.70 5.56 9.86
CA LEU A 343 -5.95 6.22 9.46
C LEU A 343 -5.68 7.52 8.67
N LEU A 344 -4.67 8.29 9.07
CA LEU A 344 -4.24 9.47 8.33
C LEU A 344 -3.67 9.08 6.96
N HIS A 345 -2.84 8.03 6.89
CA HIS A 345 -2.36 7.48 5.63
C HIS A 345 -3.52 7.08 4.69
N TYR A 346 -4.55 6.39 5.19
CA TYR A 346 -5.71 6.01 4.39
C TYR A 346 -6.51 7.22 3.90
N ILE A 347 -6.77 8.21 4.76
CA ILE A 347 -7.54 9.39 4.36
C ILE A 347 -6.76 10.23 3.34
N THR A 348 -5.51 10.57 3.65
CA THR A 348 -4.73 11.53 2.82
C THR A 348 -4.19 10.92 1.55
N ASN A 349 -3.88 9.62 1.51
CA ASN A 349 -3.40 8.98 0.29
C ASN A 349 -4.54 8.26 -0.44
N CYS A 350 -5.18 7.28 0.21
CA CYS A 350 -6.15 6.44 -0.47
C CYS A 350 -7.45 7.18 -0.78
N GLY A 351 -7.97 7.95 0.18
CA GLY A 351 -9.17 8.77 -0.01
C GLY A 351 -8.95 9.87 -1.06
N TYR A 352 -7.86 10.62 -0.91
CA TYR A 352 -7.50 11.69 -1.85
C TYR A 352 -7.32 11.18 -3.28
N PHE A 353 -6.55 10.10 -3.46
CA PHE A 353 -6.36 9.49 -4.78
C PHE A 353 -7.68 8.98 -5.35
N SER A 354 -8.47 8.25 -4.55
CA SER A 354 -9.72 7.65 -5.02
C SER A 354 -10.70 8.72 -5.50
N LEU A 355 -10.78 9.86 -4.80
CA LEU A 355 -11.58 11.00 -5.21
C LEU A 355 -11.12 11.56 -6.57
N ILE A 356 -9.82 11.79 -6.74
CA ILE A 356 -9.25 12.33 -7.99
C ILE A 356 -9.40 11.34 -9.14
N PHE A 357 -9.13 10.06 -8.89
CA PHE A 357 -9.23 9.02 -9.90
C PHE A 357 -10.66 8.88 -10.40
N LEU A 358 -11.65 8.81 -9.49
CA LEU A 358 -13.07 8.78 -9.86
C LEU A 358 -13.46 10.02 -10.67
N PHE A 359 -13.03 11.21 -10.22
CA PHE A 359 -13.27 12.45 -10.93
C PHE A 359 -12.72 12.42 -12.37
N ASN A 360 -11.46 12.02 -12.54
CA ASN A 360 -10.83 11.91 -13.86
C ASN A 360 -11.48 10.84 -14.75
N MET A 361 -11.90 9.71 -14.18
CA MET A 361 -12.60 8.66 -14.93
C MET A 361 -13.96 9.15 -15.44
N VAL A 362 -14.69 9.94 -14.66
CA VAL A 362 -15.94 10.58 -15.11
C VAL A 362 -15.66 11.54 -16.27
N LEU A 363 -14.66 12.42 -16.14
CA LEU A 363 -14.30 13.34 -17.22
C LEU A 363 -13.87 12.61 -18.49
N PHE A 364 -13.06 11.56 -18.37
CA PHE A 364 -12.67 10.71 -19.49
C PHE A 364 -13.86 10.03 -20.15
N GLY A 365 -14.80 9.50 -19.37
CA GLY A 365 -16.04 8.92 -19.87
C GLY A 365 -16.85 9.93 -20.70
N VAL A 366 -16.97 11.17 -20.22
CA VAL A 366 -17.70 12.22 -20.95
C VAL A 366 -16.99 12.61 -22.24
N VAL A 367 -15.67 12.79 -22.21
CA VAL A 367 -14.86 13.13 -23.40
C VAL A 367 -14.91 12.01 -24.44
N THR A 368 -14.79 10.75 -24.03
CA THR A 368 -14.84 9.60 -24.93
C THR A 368 -16.23 9.41 -25.53
N GLN A 369 -17.30 9.50 -24.73
CA GLN A 369 -18.68 9.43 -25.21
C GLN A 369 -18.95 10.49 -26.30
N LYS A 370 -18.51 11.72 -26.06
CA LYS A 370 -18.69 12.83 -27.01
C LYS A 370 -17.83 12.65 -28.26
N SER A 371 -16.60 12.18 -28.12
CA SER A 371 -15.73 11.82 -29.25
C SER A 371 -16.32 10.70 -30.11
N CYS A 372 -16.89 9.67 -29.50
CA CYS A 372 -17.58 8.58 -30.21
C CYS A 372 -18.86 9.07 -30.90
N SER A 373 -19.63 9.94 -30.25
CA SER A 373 -20.83 10.56 -30.85
C SER A 373 -20.50 11.38 -32.11
N LEU A 374 -19.39 12.14 -32.09
CA LEU A 374 -18.92 12.94 -33.22
C LEU A 374 -18.42 12.08 -34.39
N GLN A 375 -17.80 10.92 -34.10
CA GLN A 375 -17.40 9.95 -35.13
C GLN A 375 -18.61 9.24 -35.77
N GLY A 376 -19.64 8.93 -34.98
CA GLY A 376 -20.87 8.31 -35.46
C GLY A 376 -21.69 9.18 -36.42
N THR A 377 -21.55 10.51 -36.35
CA THR A 377 -22.20 11.46 -37.27
C THR A 377 -21.51 11.63 -38.64
N GLY A 378 -20.48 10.83 -38.94
CA GLY A 378 -19.93 10.72 -40.31
C GLY A 378 -18.99 11.84 -40.77
N VAL A 379 -18.65 12.82 -39.93
CA VAL A 379 -17.83 14.00 -40.31
C VAL A 379 -16.32 13.70 -40.32
N VAL A 380 -15.87 12.58 -39.74
CA VAL A 380 -14.44 12.21 -39.67
C VAL A 380 -14.21 10.81 -40.25
N GLN A 381 -14.49 10.64 -41.53
CA GLN A 381 -14.08 9.45 -42.29
C GLN A 381 -12.68 9.70 -42.88
N GLY A 382 -11.67 9.76 -42.02
CA GLY A 382 -10.27 9.88 -42.40
C GLY A 382 -9.47 8.71 -41.87
N GLY A 383 -8.72 8.02 -42.74
CA GLY A 383 -7.97 6.77 -42.46
C GLY A 383 -6.89 6.88 -41.37
N HIS A 384 -7.28 7.06 -40.12
CA HIS A 384 -6.41 6.92 -38.96
C HIS A 384 -6.18 5.45 -38.68
N LYS A 385 -4.95 4.97 -38.86
CA LYS A 385 -4.57 3.59 -38.51
C LYS A 385 -5.02 3.29 -37.06
N PRO A 386 -5.70 2.17 -36.79
CA PRO A 386 -6.27 1.87 -35.47
C PRO A 386 -5.21 1.91 -34.35
N TRP A 387 -3.98 1.53 -34.66
CA TRP A 387 -2.83 1.64 -33.76
C TRP A 387 -2.55 3.07 -33.25
N LYS A 388 -2.72 4.11 -34.10
CA LYS A 388 -2.49 5.50 -33.68
C LYS A 388 -3.57 5.99 -32.72
N VAL A 389 -4.81 5.57 -32.93
CA VAL A 389 -5.94 5.89 -32.04
C VAL A 389 -5.73 5.19 -30.69
N ALA A 390 -5.34 3.92 -30.70
CA ALA A 390 -4.98 3.18 -29.49
C ALA A 390 -3.83 3.84 -28.73
N LEU A 391 -2.79 4.32 -29.43
CA LEU A 391 -1.65 5.00 -28.81
C LEU A 391 -2.04 6.33 -28.15
N VAL A 392 -2.89 7.13 -28.81
CA VAL A 392 -3.40 8.39 -28.24
C VAL A 392 -4.30 8.13 -27.04
N ALA A 393 -5.19 7.13 -27.12
CA ALA A 393 -6.05 6.73 -26.01
C ALA A 393 -5.24 6.20 -24.83
N ALA A 394 -4.21 5.37 -25.08
CA ALA A 394 -3.29 4.87 -24.07
C ALA A 394 -2.50 6.00 -23.40
N GLY A 395 -2.03 6.98 -24.17
CA GLY A 395 -1.38 8.19 -23.65
C GLY A 395 -2.32 8.99 -22.74
N LEU A 396 -3.57 9.20 -23.16
CA LEU A 396 -4.60 9.89 -22.36
C LEU A 396 -4.93 9.12 -21.07
N PHE A 397 -5.04 7.80 -21.16
CA PHE A 397 -5.31 6.91 -20.02
C PHE A 397 -4.16 6.95 -19.00
N CYS A 398 -2.91 6.94 -19.46
CA CYS A 398 -1.74 7.11 -18.59
C CYS A 398 -1.69 8.50 -17.97
N LEU A 399 -2.02 9.54 -18.74
CA LEU A 399 -2.01 10.93 -18.29
C LEU A 399 -3.04 11.20 -17.18
N LEU A 400 -4.19 10.53 -17.22
CA LEU A 400 -5.27 10.67 -16.23
C LEU A 400 -5.02 9.91 -14.91
N GLY A 401 -3.88 9.23 -14.78
CA GLY A 401 -3.46 8.59 -13.54
C GLY A 401 -3.94 7.15 -13.35
N ALA A 402 -4.35 6.45 -14.41
CA ALA A 402 -4.80 5.06 -14.30
C ALA A 402 -3.69 4.07 -13.91
N THR A 403 -2.43 4.38 -14.20
CA THR A 403 -1.26 3.61 -13.74
C THR A 403 -1.19 3.50 -12.22
N TRP A 404 -1.66 4.55 -11.52
CA TRP A 404 -1.68 4.60 -10.06
C TRP A 404 -2.76 3.72 -9.43
N ALA A 405 -3.84 3.39 -10.16
CA ALA A 405 -4.86 2.46 -9.68
C ALA A 405 -4.29 1.06 -9.40
N LEU A 406 -3.22 0.67 -10.11
CA LEU A 406 -2.53 -0.60 -9.87
C LEU A 406 -1.83 -0.64 -8.51
N ALA A 407 -1.39 0.50 -7.97
CA ALA A 407 -0.86 0.57 -6.60
C ALA A 407 -1.92 0.36 -5.52
N PHE A 408 -3.21 0.43 -5.84
CA PHE A 408 -4.28 0.09 -4.89
C PHE A 408 -4.58 -1.41 -4.88
N LEU A 409 -4.44 -2.05 -6.04
CA LEU A 409 -4.62 -3.50 -6.16
C LEU A 409 -3.56 -4.27 -5.36
N THR A 410 -2.38 -3.69 -5.13
CA THR A 410 -1.32 -4.29 -4.32
C THR A 410 -1.66 -4.36 -2.83
N TYR A 411 -2.52 -3.48 -2.30
CA TYR A 411 -2.94 -3.51 -0.89
C TYR A 411 -3.93 -4.63 -0.58
N GLY A 412 -4.71 -5.08 -1.56
CA GLY A 412 -5.70 -6.16 -1.38
C GLY A 412 -5.19 -7.52 -1.84
N ILE A 413 -4.46 -7.55 -2.96
CA ILE A 413 -3.95 -8.76 -3.59
C ILE A 413 -2.43 -8.59 -3.66
N SER A 414 -1.74 -8.91 -2.57
CA SER A 414 -0.28 -8.86 -2.46
C SER A 414 0.37 -9.83 -3.45
N SER A 415 0.46 -9.41 -4.70
CA SER A 415 0.99 -10.19 -5.81
C SER A 415 2.16 -9.42 -6.41
N THR A 416 3.36 -9.99 -6.25
CA THR A 416 4.61 -9.52 -6.83
C THR A 416 4.48 -9.04 -8.29
N PRO A 417 3.74 -9.71 -9.20
CA PRO A 417 3.55 -9.24 -10.57
C PRO A 417 2.92 -7.85 -10.68
N VAL A 418 1.95 -7.52 -9.82
CA VAL A 418 1.27 -6.21 -9.85
C VAL A 418 2.22 -5.09 -9.42
N LEU A 419 3.14 -5.35 -8.48
CA LEU A 419 4.18 -4.40 -8.08
C LEU A 419 5.18 -4.11 -9.20
N TYR A 420 5.60 -5.14 -9.95
CA TYR A 420 6.44 -4.95 -11.14
C TYR A 420 5.71 -4.17 -12.23
N LEU A 421 4.45 -4.54 -12.50
CA LEU A 421 3.63 -3.86 -13.51
C LEU A 421 3.43 -2.38 -13.17
N PHE A 422 3.09 -2.08 -11.91
CA PHE A 422 2.97 -0.71 -11.40
C PHE A 422 4.27 0.07 -11.60
N THR A 423 5.40 -0.50 -11.20
CA THR A 423 6.72 0.14 -11.31
C THR A 423 7.08 0.44 -12.77
N ILE A 424 6.89 -0.53 -13.67
CA ILE A 424 7.17 -0.38 -15.10
C ILE A 424 6.28 0.70 -15.71
N LEU A 425 4.97 0.67 -15.46
CA LEU A 425 4.03 1.64 -16.02
C LEU A 425 4.29 3.07 -15.54
N ASN A 426 4.65 3.26 -14.26
CA ASN A 426 5.05 4.58 -13.77
C ASN A 426 6.35 5.07 -14.41
N SER A 427 7.30 4.18 -14.64
CA SER A 427 8.56 4.51 -15.33
C SER A 427 8.32 4.96 -16.77
N LEU A 428 7.35 4.33 -17.45
CA LEU A 428 6.95 4.66 -18.82
C LEU A 428 6.00 5.87 -18.91
N GLN A 429 5.40 6.31 -17.80
CA GLN A 429 4.42 7.40 -17.79
C GLN A 429 4.98 8.69 -18.40
N GLY A 430 6.22 9.06 -18.09
CA GLY A 430 6.89 10.22 -18.69
C GLY A 430 7.11 10.09 -20.20
N ILE A 431 7.38 8.87 -20.69
CA ILE A 431 7.56 8.58 -22.12
C ILE A 431 6.23 8.72 -22.86
N PHE A 432 5.14 8.19 -22.30
CA PHE A 432 3.81 8.30 -22.91
C PHE A 432 3.35 9.74 -23.02
N ILE A 433 3.58 10.56 -21.99
CA ILE A 433 3.27 12.00 -22.02
C ILE A 433 4.08 12.71 -23.11
N PHE A 434 5.38 12.44 -23.20
CA PHE A 434 6.24 13.03 -24.23
C PHE A 434 5.76 12.68 -25.65
N ILE A 435 5.54 11.40 -25.92
CA ILE A 435 5.08 10.92 -27.23
C ILE A 435 3.72 11.54 -27.57
N TRP A 436 2.80 11.60 -26.61
CA TRP A 436 1.49 12.20 -26.80
C TRP A 436 1.59 13.68 -27.18
N LEU A 437 2.43 14.45 -26.47
CA LEU A 437 2.69 15.85 -26.78
C LEU A 437 3.31 16.05 -28.16
N VAL A 438 4.30 15.23 -28.53
CA VAL A 438 4.94 15.30 -29.84
C VAL A 438 3.92 14.99 -30.94
N ILE A 439 3.07 13.97 -30.77
CA ILE A 439 2.03 13.65 -31.75
C ILE A 439 0.98 14.76 -31.88
N LEU A 440 0.61 15.39 -30.76
CA LEU A 440 -0.40 16.45 -30.75
C LEU A 440 0.11 17.75 -31.37
N TYR A 441 1.35 18.13 -31.06
CA TYR A 441 1.90 19.45 -31.41
C TYR A 441 2.88 19.45 -32.57
N TYR A 442 3.48 18.31 -32.94
CA TYR A 442 4.31 18.25 -34.14
C TYR A 442 3.39 18.15 -35.36
N PRO A 443 3.35 19.17 -36.22
CA PRO A 443 2.49 19.14 -37.38
C PRO A 443 2.94 18.00 -38.29
N LYS A 444 1.99 17.22 -38.81
CA LYS A 444 2.22 16.45 -40.03
C LYS A 444 2.56 17.47 -41.13
N THR A 445 3.84 17.72 -41.36
CA THR A 445 4.30 18.25 -42.64
C THR A 445 3.92 17.23 -43.70
N LYS A 446 2.96 17.62 -44.55
CA LYS A 446 2.35 16.90 -45.68
C LYS A 446 1.27 15.89 -45.29
N THR A 447 0.03 16.36 -45.18
CA THR A 447 -1.02 16.18 -46.22
C THR A 447 -2.07 17.27 -46.00
N THR A 448 -2.43 17.94 -47.09
CA THR A 448 -3.40 19.02 -47.24
C THR A 448 -4.69 18.82 -46.44
N GLY A 449 -5.09 19.88 -45.71
CA GLY A 449 -6.47 20.20 -45.30
C GLY A 449 -7.28 19.13 -44.57
N SER A 450 -7.37 19.20 -43.23
CA SER A 450 -8.60 18.76 -42.54
C SER A 450 -8.73 19.28 -41.11
N LEU A 451 -7.65 19.48 -40.35
CA LEU A 451 -7.80 19.89 -38.93
C LEU A 451 -7.97 21.40 -38.70
N SER A 452 -7.62 22.25 -39.69
CA SER A 452 -7.78 23.70 -39.60
C SER A 452 -9.19 24.20 -39.97
N HIS A 453 -10.09 23.32 -40.43
CA HIS A 453 -11.46 23.70 -40.81
C HIS A 453 -12.45 23.74 -39.63
N ILE A 454 -12.11 23.15 -38.48
CA ILE A 454 -12.99 23.13 -37.30
C ILE A 454 -12.92 24.44 -36.50
N ILE A 455 -11.81 25.17 -36.55
CA ILE A 455 -11.67 26.47 -35.85
C ILE A 455 -12.13 27.65 -36.73
N ARG A 456 -12.16 27.49 -38.06
CA ARG A 456 -12.51 28.58 -38.98
C ARG A 456 -14.00 28.64 -39.36
N HIS A 457 -14.77 27.55 -39.21
CA HIS A 457 -16.18 27.56 -39.63
C HIS A 457 -17.14 28.33 -38.70
N ASP A 458 -16.75 28.62 -37.46
CA ASP A 458 -17.63 29.34 -36.54
C ASP A 458 -17.52 30.87 -36.66
N LYS A 459 -16.56 31.38 -37.46
CA LYS A 459 -16.36 32.83 -37.67
C LYS A 459 -16.97 33.37 -38.97
N ASN A 460 -17.40 32.51 -39.88
CA ASN A 460 -17.94 32.92 -41.19
C ASN A 460 -19.46 32.75 -41.32
N THR A 461 -20.17 32.27 -40.30
CA THR A 461 -21.63 32.03 -40.38
C THR A 461 -22.46 33.11 -39.70
N THR A 462 -21.86 34.22 -39.25
CA THR A 462 -22.56 35.35 -38.60
C THR A 462 -22.36 36.70 -39.29
N VAL A 463 -21.91 36.74 -40.55
CA VAL A 463 -21.85 37.98 -41.34
C VAL A 463 -22.38 37.74 -42.75
N SER A 464 -23.66 37.40 -42.84
CA SER A 464 -24.46 37.57 -44.06
C SER A 464 -25.95 37.39 -43.72
N GLN A 465 -26.48 38.27 -42.88
CA GLN A 465 -27.90 38.62 -42.85
C GLN A 465 -28.07 39.88 -42.01
N GLU A 466 -27.80 41.03 -42.63
CA GLU A 466 -28.63 42.25 -42.67
C GLU A 466 -27.97 43.29 -43.57
#